data_AF-A0A433I425-F1
#
_entry.id   AF-A0A433I425-F1
#
_cell.length_a   1.000
_cell.length_b   1.000
_cell.length_c   1.000
_cell.angle_alpha   90.00
_cell.angle_beta   90.00
_cell.angle_gamma   90.00
#
_symmetry.space_group_name_H-M   'P 1'
#
loop_
_entity.id
_entity.type
_entity.pdbx_description
1 polymer ?
#
loop_
_entity_poly.entity_id
_entity_poly.type
_entity_poly.pdbx_seq_one_letter_code
_entity_poly.pdbx_strand_id
1 'polypeptide(L)'
;MAATSLPERRPARGAGRYLLRSLIFLAALVALAAVFQRPLTAAFLTNPYLNGTIAAAFLFGVLYTLKALQEALRDTRAADQAAGVVLKARRHELSLKQVNDTLLDGGGRPVSDFLHKVYRVISHGDAAATLPYLLDSLATRGDDRRALVRYLVGALVLLGLIGTFYGLLLTIAGVRDVIAGLSTDRAADTMALIASFKERLAAPLGGMGTSFSASLFGLMGALALGFMELQLFHAQNDHHAQLEALVVSDLVPLWQPVVTVTAQTETISPRHLAALLQATTDRLERVAATTEYLA
;
A
#
# COMPACT_ATOMS: atom_id res chain seq x y z
N MET A 1 -38.94 -10.52 23.98
CA MET A 1 -38.94 -9.90 22.64
C MET A 1 -37.95 -8.75 22.67
N ALA A 2 -36.65 -9.06 22.60
CA ALA A 2 -35.58 -8.06 22.67
C ALA A 2 -35.07 -7.83 21.25
N ALA A 3 -35.40 -6.68 20.69
CA ALA A 3 -34.82 -6.21 19.44
C ALA A 3 -33.34 -5.92 19.70
N THR A 4 -32.46 -6.87 19.36
CA THR A 4 -31.03 -6.64 19.25
C THR A 4 -30.82 -5.64 18.11
N SER A 5 -30.62 -4.38 18.47
CA SER A 5 -30.19 -3.33 17.55
C SER A 5 -28.90 -3.79 16.88
N LEU A 6 -28.98 -4.08 15.59
CA LEU A 6 -27.84 -4.42 14.75
C LEU A 6 -26.77 -3.32 14.90
N PRO A 7 -25.49 -3.65 15.09
CA PRO A 7 -24.44 -2.64 15.10
C PRO A 7 -24.48 -1.88 13.78
N GLU A 8 -24.77 -0.58 13.87
CA GLU A 8 -24.90 0.32 12.74
C GLU A 8 -23.54 0.42 12.04
N ARG A 9 -23.38 -0.31 10.92
CA ARG A 9 -22.14 -0.29 10.14
C ARG A 9 -21.90 1.13 9.64
N ARG A 10 -20.74 1.70 10.01
CA ARG A 10 -20.30 2.99 9.49
C ARG A 10 -20.17 2.86 7.95
N PRO A 11 -20.91 3.66 7.17
CA PRO A 11 -20.90 3.52 5.72
C PRO A 11 -19.51 3.83 5.13
N ALA A 12 -19.20 3.12 4.04
CA ALA A 12 -18.22 3.26 2.93
C ALA A 12 -17.46 4.59 2.70
N ARG A 13 -17.87 5.69 3.34
CA ARG A 13 -17.29 7.03 3.15
C ARG A 13 -15.79 7.08 3.45
N GLY A 14 -15.19 6.05 4.07
CA GLY A 14 -13.75 5.92 4.36
C GLY A 14 -12.85 6.04 3.14
N ALA A 15 -12.95 5.09 2.20
CA ALA A 15 -11.93 4.90 1.19
C ALA A 15 -11.80 6.07 0.21
N GLY A 16 -12.94 6.68 -0.19
CA GLY A 16 -12.96 7.85 -1.09
C GLY A 16 -12.19 9.05 -0.55
N ARG A 17 -12.10 9.18 0.78
CA ARG A 17 -11.35 10.26 1.43
C ARG A 17 -9.85 10.13 1.18
N TYR A 18 -9.29 8.93 1.15
CA TYR A 18 -7.85 8.74 0.91
C TYR A 18 -7.45 9.13 -0.51
N LEU A 19 -8.24 8.72 -1.51
CA LEU A 19 -8.01 9.17 -2.90
C LEU A 19 -8.14 10.68 -3.04
N LEU A 20 -9.19 11.27 -2.45
CA LEU A 20 -9.37 12.72 -2.50
C LEU A 20 -8.20 13.46 -1.84
N ARG A 21 -7.73 13.01 -0.67
CA ARG A 21 -6.55 13.57 0.01
C ARG A 21 -5.30 13.47 -0.85
N SER A 22 -5.05 12.32 -1.49
CA SER A 22 -3.92 12.14 -2.42
C SER A 22 -4.00 13.07 -3.62
N LEU A 23 -5.19 13.25 -4.21
CA LEU A 23 -5.39 14.16 -5.35
C LEU A 23 -5.22 15.62 -4.96
N ILE A 24 -5.78 16.05 -3.82
CA ILE A 24 -5.61 17.41 -3.29
C ILE A 24 -4.12 17.68 -2.99
N PHE A 25 -3.43 16.73 -2.37
CA PHE A 25 -2.00 16.84 -2.11
C PHE A 25 -1.19 16.98 -3.39
N LEU A 26 -1.47 16.15 -4.40
CA LEU A 26 -0.79 16.24 -5.70
C LEU A 26 -1.08 17.56 -6.41
N ALA A 27 -2.33 18.05 -6.35
CA ALA A 27 -2.70 19.35 -6.89
C ALA A 27 -1.94 20.49 -6.18
N ALA A 28 -1.82 20.44 -4.85
CA ALA A 28 -1.04 21.39 -4.07
C ALA A 28 0.46 21.33 -4.43
N LEU A 29 1.01 20.12 -4.64
CA LEU A 29 2.40 19.94 -5.06
C LEU A 29 2.65 20.54 -6.46
N VAL A 30 1.74 20.33 -7.40
CA VAL A 30 1.81 20.93 -8.74
C VAL A 30 1.68 22.45 -8.68
N ALA A 31 0.77 22.98 -7.86
CA ALA A 31 0.63 24.42 -7.65
C ALA A 31 1.92 25.03 -7.06
N LEU A 32 2.52 24.37 -6.08
CA LEU A 32 3.80 24.78 -5.49
C LEU A 32 4.93 24.76 -6.54
N ALA A 33 5.01 23.70 -7.35
CA ALA A 33 5.98 23.61 -8.43
C ALA A 33 5.79 24.72 -9.49
N ALA A 34 4.55 25.11 -9.78
CA ALA A 34 4.25 26.21 -10.69
C ALA A 34 4.71 27.57 -10.14
N VAL A 35 4.54 27.81 -8.83
CA VAL A 35 5.05 29.03 -8.16
C VAL A 35 6.58 29.09 -8.24
N PHE A 36 7.26 27.97 -8.02
CA PHE A 36 8.73 27.88 -8.06
C PHE A 36 9.29 27.42 -9.41
N GLN A 37 8.56 27.59 -10.50
CA GLN A 37 8.94 27.05 -11.82
C GLN A 37 10.32 27.52 -12.31
N ARG A 38 10.68 28.80 -12.11
CA ARG A 38 11.97 29.36 -12.56
C ARG A 38 13.17 28.71 -11.85
N PRO A 39 13.25 28.71 -10.50
CA PRO A 39 14.34 28.03 -9.83
C PRO A 39 14.33 26.51 -10.04
N LEU A 40 13.14 25.88 -10.11
CA LEU A 40 13.05 24.43 -10.34
C LEU A 40 13.55 24.03 -11.73
N THR A 41 13.21 24.78 -12.78
CA THR A 41 13.70 24.49 -14.14
C THR A 41 15.20 24.72 -14.26
N ALA A 42 15.74 25.79 -13.67
CA ALA A 42 17.18 26.01 -13.63
C ALA A 42 17.93 24.88 -12.89
N ALA A 43 17.42 24.46 -11.74
CA ALA A 43 17.95 23.33 -10.97
C ALA A 43 17.84 22.01 -11.75
N PHE A 44 16.72 21.78 -12.44
CA PHE A 44 16.49 20.57 -13.23
C PHE A 44 17.48 20.46 -14.39
N LEU A 45 17.68 21.55 -15.12
CA LEU A 45 18.57 21.62 -16.29
C LEU A 45 20.05 21.51 -15.95
N THR A 46 20.41 21.60 -14.67
CA THR A 46 21.79 21.46 -14.21
C THR A 46 22.31 20.02 -14.40
N ASN A 47 21.45 19.01 -14.25
CA ASN A 47 21.74 17.62 -14.64
C ASN A 47 20.47 16.95 -15.19
N PRO A 48 20.17 17.14 -16.48
CA PRO A 48 18.91 16.69 -17.07
C PRO A 48 18.72 15.17 -17.00
N TYR A 49 19.81 14.39 -17.10
CA TYR A 49 19.75 12.93 -17.09
C TYR A 49 19.37 12.39 -15.72
N LEU A 50 20.05 12.86 -14.67
CA LEU A 50 19.80 12.40 -13.31
C LEU A 50 18.47 12.93 -12.78
N ASN A 51 18.23 14.23 -12.92
CA ASN A 51 16.96 14.84 -12.50
C ASN A 51 15.77 14.30 -13.29
N GLY A 52 15.96 14.00 -14.58
CA GLY A 52 14.96 13.33 -15.42
C GLY A 52 14.65 11.91 -14.94
N THR A 53 15.66 11.16 -14.50
CA THR A 53 15.47 9.82 -13.92
C THR A 53 14.70 9.89 -12.60
N ILE A 54 15.03 10.87 -11.73
CA ILE A 54 14.27 11.13 -10.50
C ILE A 54 12.81 11.45 -10.83
N ALA A 55 12.57 12.37 -11.77
CA ALA A 55 11.22 12.77 -12.16
C ALA A 55 10.42 11.60 -12.77
N ALA A 56 11.04 10.76 -13.59
CA ALA A 56 10.42 9.59 -14.18
C ALA A 56 10.05 8.54 -13.12
N ALA A 57 10.96 8.23 -12.18
CA ALA A 57 10.71 7.32 -11.08
C ALA A 57 9.60 7.84 -10.15
N PHE A 58 9.61 9.15 -9.86
CA PHE A 58 8.56 9.81 -9.08
C PHE A 58 7.20 9.71 -9.79
N LEU A 59 7.12 10.07 -11.07
CA LEU A 59 5.88 10.01 -11.85
C LEU A 59 5.35 8.57 -11.92
N PHE A 60 6.22 7.59 -12.16
CA PHE A 60 5.85 6.18 -12.13
C PHE A 60 5.27 5.77 -10.78
N GLY A 61 5.91 6.17 -9.67
CA GLY A 61 5.41 5.93 -8.33
C GLY A 61 4.05 6.56 -8.06
N VAL A 62 3.84 7.81 -8.48
CA VAL A 62 2.55 8.51 -8.38
C VAL A 62 1.47 7.77 -9.16
N LEU A 63 1.74 7.39 -10.41
CA LEU A 63 0.77 6.66 -11.24
C LEU A 63 0.43 5.29 -10.66
N TYR A 64 1.44 4.56 -10.19
CA TYR A 64 1.26 3.26 -9.56
C TYR A 64 0.43 3.35 -8.28
N THR A 65 0.76 4.29 -7.38
CA THR A 65 0.02 4.51 -6.14
C THR A 65 -1.43 4.94 -6.39
N LEU A 66 -1.68 5.81 -7.37
CA LEU A 66 -3.04 6.19 -7.77
C LEU A 66 -3.83 4.98 -8.29
N LYS A 67 -3.21 4.14 -9.14
CA LYS A 67 -3.83 2.90 -9.61
C LYS A 67 -4.15 1.96 -8.45
N ALA A 68 -3.21 1.73 -7.54
CA ALA A 68 -3.41 0.88 -6.37
C ALA A 68 -4.54 1.39 -5.46
N LEU A 69 -4.64 2.71 -5.29
CA LEU A 69 -5.68 3.36 -4.49
C LEU A 69 -7.06 3.27 -5.17
N GLN A 70 -7.12 3.38 -6.49
CA GLN A 70 -8.34 3.13 -7.27
C GLN A 70 -8.80 1.67 -7.16
N GLU A 71 -7.86 0.73 -7.13
CA GLU A 71 -8.17 -0.69 -6.96
C GLU A 71 -8.74 -0.95 -5.56
N ALA A 72 -8.10 -0.43 -4.50
CA ALA A 72 -8.63 -0.49 -3.13
C ALA A 72 -10.04 0.14 -2.99
N LEU A 73 -10.31 1.22 -3.74
CA LEU A 73 -11.64 1.81 -3.80
C LEU A 73 -12.69 0.92 -4.48
N ARG A 74 -12.31 0.19 -5.52
CA ARG A 74 -13.21 -0.75 -6.18
C ARG A 74 -13.49 -1.92 -5.26
N ASP A 75 -12.48 -2.42 -4.57
CA ASP A 75 -12.58 -3.56 -3.66
C ASP A 75 -13.47 -3.23 -2.45
N THR A 76 -13.32 -2.04 -1.86
CA THR A 76 -14.20 -1.57 -0.77
C THR A 76 -15.65 -1.40 -1.22
N ARG A 77 -15.90 -0.79 -2.39
CA ARG A 77 -17.25 -0.68 -2.94
C ARG A 77 -17.88 -2.04 -3.23
N ALA A 78 -17.10 -3.00 -3.73
CA ALA A 78 -17.58 -4.36 -3.96
C ALA A 78 -17.94 -5.06 -2.65
N ALA A 79 -17.13 -4.90 -1.60
CA ALA A 79 -17.43 -5.42 -0.26
C ALA A 79 -18.71 -4.80 0.33
N ASP A 80 -18.91 -3.48 0.16
CA ASP A 80 -20.14 -2.80 0.60
C ASP A 80 -21.37 -3.27 -0.15
N GLN A 81 -21.27 -3.49 -1.47
CA GLN A 81 -22.35 -4.05 -2.27
C GLN A 81 -22.69 -5.47 -1.79
N ALA A 82 -21.68 -6.30 -1.53
CA ALA A 82 -21.86 -7.63 -0.98
C ALA A 82 -22.56 -7.60 0.38
N ALA A 83 -22.11 -6.74 1.30
CA ALA A 83 -22.77 -6.52 2.59
C ALA A 83 -24.26 -6.14 2.40
N GLY A 84 -24.55 -5.25 1.46
CA GLY A 84 -25.92 -4.84 1.14
C GLY A 84 -26.81 -6.00 0.65
N VAL A 85 -26.27 -6.91 -0.17
CA VAL A 85 -26.98 -8.11 -0.63
C VAL A 85 -27.25 -9.07 0.54
N VAL A 86 -26.27 -9.30 1.42
CA VAL A 86 -26.46 -10.17 2.60
C VAL A 86 -27.50 -9.60 3.57
N LEU A 87 -27.54 -8.27 3.76
CA LEU A 87 -28.57 -7.63 4.57
C LEU A 87 -29.98 -7.79 3.98
N LYS A 88 -30.13 -7.83 2.65
CA LYS A 88 -31.42 -8.14 2.00
C LYS A 88 -31.79 -9.62 2.15
N ALA A 89 -30.80 -10.52 2.07
CA ALA A 89 -30.98 -11.95 2.33
C ALA A 89 -31.49 -12.21 3.76
N ARG A 90 -30.87 -11.58 4.78
CA ARG A 90 -31.31 -11.69 6.18
C ARG A 90 -32.73 -11.15 6.40
N ARG A 91 -33.14 -10.13 5.63
CA ARG A 91 -34.51 -9.61 5.63
C ARG A 91 -35.52 -10.49 4.87
N HIS A 92 -35.10 -11.65 4.38
CA HIS A 92 -35.91 -12.58 3.58
C HIS A 92 -36.45 -11.97 2.28
N GLU A 93 -35.82 -10.89 1.79
CA GLU A 93 -36.21 -10.22 0.54
C GLU A 93 -35.63 -10.91 -0.70
N LEU A 94 -34.60 -11.75 -0.53
CA LEU A 94 -33.90 -12.46 -1.60
C LEU A 94 -33.72 -13.94 -1.24
N SER A 95 -33.87 -14.81 -2.25
CA SER A 95 -33.55 -16.24 -2.10
C SER A 95 -32.04 -16.47 -2.04
N LEU A 96 -31.59 -17.50 -1.30
CA LEU A 96 -30.18 -17.86 -1.18
C LEU A 96 -29.49 -18.09 -2.53
N LYS A 97 -30.21 -18.62 -3.53
CA LYS A 97 -29.66 -18.81 -4.88
C LYS A 97 -29.35 -17.47 -5.55
N GLN A 98 -30.28 -16.52 -5.48
CA GLN A 98 -30.12 -15.18 -6.06
C GLN A 98 -29.00 -14.39 -5.35
N VAL A 99 -28.85 -14.59 -4.05
CA VAL A 99 -27.78 -14.00 -3.24
C VAL A 99 -26.43 -14.56 -3.67
N ASN A 100 -26.32 -15.88 -3.86
CA ASN A 100 -25.08 -16.51 -4.30
C ASN A 100 -24.67 -16.04 -5.70
N ASP A 101 -25.60 -16.05 -6.66
CA ASP A 101 -25.35 -15.59 -8.03
C ASP A 101 -24.89 -14.10 -8.04
N THR A 102 -25.53 -13.25 -7.22
CA THR A 102 -25.16 -11.82 -7.15
C THR A 102 -23.81 -11.57 -6.45
N LEU A 103 -23.50 -12.34 -5.39
CA LEU A 103 -22.26 -12.18 -4.63
C LEU A 103 -21.05 -12.78 -5.34
N LEU A 104 -21.24 -13.94 -5.96
CA LEU A 104 -20.19 -14.69 -6.64
C LEU A 104 -19.90 -14.14 -8.03
N ASP A 105 -20.92 -13.78 -8.82
CA ASP A 105 -20.73 -13.31 -10.20
C ASP A 105 -20.79 -11.78 -10.33
N GLY A 106 -21.32 -11.06 -9.33
CA GLY A 106 -21.50 -9.60 -9.37
C GLY A 106 -20.31 -8.77 -8.86
N GLY A 107 -19.35 -9.39 -8.17
CA GLY A 107 -18.16 -8.71 -7.64
C GLY A 107 -17.08 -8.49 -8.70
N GLY A 108 -16.27 -7.42 -8.56
CA GLY A 108 -15.05 -7.26 -9.36
C GLY A 108 -14.15 -8.50 -9.24
N ARG A 109 -13.43 -8.86 -10.32
CA ARG A 109 -12.69 -10.13 -10.44
C ARG A 109 -11.89 -10.56 -9.18
N PRO A 110 -11.14 -9.68 -8.48
CA PRO A 110 -10.39 -10.11 -7.29
C PRO A 110 -11.28 -10.48 -6.09
N VAL A 111 -12.36 -9.74 -5.86
CA VAL A 111 -13.28 -9.95 -4.75
C VAL A 111 -14.17 -11.16 -5.01
N SER A 112 -14.64 -11.33 -6.26
CA SER A 112 -15.39 -12.51 -6.68
C SER A 112 -14.58 -13.81 -6.47
N ASP A 113 -13.31 -13.85 -6.89
CA ASP A 113 -12.46 -15.03 -6.70
C ASP A 113 -12.24 -15.35 -5.21
N PHE A 114 -12.10 -14.31 -4.37
CA PHE A 114 -11.99 -14.48 -2.93
C PHE A 114 -13.29 -15.00 -2.32
N LEU A 115 -14.44 -14.40 -2.66
CA LEU A 115 -15.75 -14.82 -2.18
C LEU A 115 -16.06 -16.27 -2.60
N HIS A 116 -15.67 -16.69 -3.79
CA HIS A 116 -15.75 -18.11 -4.22
C HIS A 116 -14.93 -19.04 -3.32
N LYS A 117 -13.70 -18.65 -2.97
CA LYS A 117 -12.85 -19.45 -2.07
C LYS A 117 -13.44 -19.53 -0.66
N VAL A 118 -13.95 -18.40 -0.16
CA VAL A 118 -14.61 -18.33 1.16
C VAL A 118 -15.88 -19.16 1.18
N TYR A 119 -16.75 -19.04 0.17
CA TYR A 119 -17.95 -19.84 0.01
C TYR A 119 -17.62 -21.34 0.04
N ARG A 120 -16.62 -21.77 -0.76
CA ARG A 120 -16.19 -23.18 -0.80
C ARG A 120 -15.71 -23.67 0.56
N VAL A 121 -14.89 -22.90 1.26
CA VAL A 121 -14.38 -23.28 2.59
C VAL A 121 -15.50 -23.36 3.61
N ILE A 122 -16.45 -22.42 3.60
CA ILE A 122 -17.58 -22.42 4.54
C ILE A 122 -18.54 -23.57 4.23
N SER A 123 -18.84 -23.83 2.96
CA SER A 123 -19.77 -24.88 2.55
C SER A 123 -19.26 -26.30 2.87
N HIS A 124 -17.94 -26.49 2.93
CA HIS A 124 -17.32 -27.79 3.26
C HIS A 124 -17.12 -28.01 4.77
N GLY A 125 -17.46 -27.03 5.63
CA GLY A 125 -17.42 -27.18 7.09
C GLY A 125 -16.09 -26.83 7.77
N ASP A 126 -15.05 -26.50 7.01
CA ASP A 126 -13.69 -26.22 7.54
C ASP A 126 -13.43 -24.73 7.87
N ALA A 127 -14.48 -23.92 7.92
CA ALA A 127 -14.39 -22.45 8.06
C ALA A 127 -13.53 -22.00 9.25
N ALA A 128 -13.66 -22.66 10.41
CA ALA A 128 -12.95 -22.25 11.62
C ALA A 128 -11.43 -22.42 11.52
N ALA A 129 -10.95 -23.38 10.71
CA ALA A 129 -9.52 -23.66 10.57
C ALA A 129 -8.90 -22.88 9.40
N THR A 130 -9.60 -22.73 8.28
CA THR A 130 -8.99 -22.23 7.03
C THR A 130 -9.22 -20.74 6.78
N LEU A 131 -10.27 -20.14 7.35
CA LEU A 131 -10.63 -18.74 7.09
C LEU A 131 -9.57 -17.72 7.56
N PRO A 132 -8.91 -17.89 8.73
CA PRO A 132 -7.83 -16.99 9.15
C PRO A 132 -6.67 -16.98 8.14
N TYR A 133 -6.28 -18.14 7.60
CA TYR A 133 -5.23 -18.23 6.58
C TYR A 133 -5.63 -17.56 5.26
N LEU A 134 -6.91 -17.63 4.87
CA LEU A 134 -7.39 -16.93 3.68
C LEU A 134 -7.35 -15.40 3.88
N LEU A 135 -7.75 -14.91 5.05
CA LEU A 135 -7.69 -13.49 5.40
C LEU A 135 -6.25 -12.97 5.52
N ASP A 136 -5.35 -13.78 6.08
CA ASP A 136 -3.92 -13.49 6.15
C ASP A 136 -3.30 -13.42 4.74
N SER A 137 -3.65 -14.37 3.85
CA SER A 137 -3.17 -14.35 2.47
C SER A 137 -3.64 -13.11 1.68
N LEU A 138 -4.78 -12.53 2.03
CA LEU A 138 -5.21 -11.25 1.47
C LEU A 138 -4.41 -10.07 2.02
N ALA A 139 -4.10 -10.08 3.32
CA ALA A 139 -3.25 -9.06 3.94
C ALA A 139 -1.87 -9.04 3.29
N THR A 140 -1.25 -10.20 3.09
CA THR A 140 0.08 -10.31 2.44
C THR A 140 0.06 -9.74 1.02
N ARG A 141 -0.99 -10.01 0.23
CA ARG A 141 -1.15 -9.43 -1.11
C ARG A 141 -1.26 -7.90 -1.10
N GLY A 142 -1.86 -7.34 -0.06
CA GLY A 142 -1.92 -5.89 0.15
C GLY A 142 -0.53 -5.31 0.37
N ASP A 143 0.25 -5.95 1.22
CA ASP A 143 1.64 -5.55 1.51
C ASP A 143 2.56 -5.65 0.30
N ASP A 144 2.40 -6.69 -0.54
CA ASP A 144 3.14 -6.82 -1.80
C ASP A 144 2.90 -5.63 -2.72
N ARG A 145 1.65 -5.14 -2.81
CA ARG A 145 1.31 -3.93 -3.60
C ARG A 145 1.98 -2.68 -3.04
N ARG A 146 2.20 -2.60 -1.72
CA ARG A 146 2.91 -1.46 -1.09
C ARG A 146 4.42 -1.56 -1.20
N ALA A 147 4.97 -2.76 -1.28
CA ALA A 147 6.41 -2.99 -1.30
C ALA A 147 7.10 -2.21 -2.44
N LEU A 148 6.49 -2.16 -3.64
CA LEU A 148 7.02 -1.39 -4.76
C LEU A 148 7.06 0.12 -4.47
N VAL A 149 6.04 0.66 -3.81
CA VAL A 149 5.97 2.09 -3.45
C VAL A 149 7.06 2.42 -2.44
N ARG A 150 7.21 1.60 -1.40
CA ARG A 150 8.26 1.75 -0.38
C ARG A 150 9.66 1.62 -1.00
N TYR A 151 9.84 0.71 -1.95
CA TYR A 151 11.07 0.59 -2.72
C TYR A 151 11.33 1.88 -3.53
N LEU A 152 10.33 2.42 -4.23
CA LEU A 152 10.48 3.65 -5.00
C LEU A 152 10.80 4.87 -4.12
N VAL A 153 10.21 4.97 -2.92
CA VAL A 153 10.57 6.00 -1.94
C VAL A 153 12.06 5.90 -1.59
N GLY A 154 12.55 4.70 -1.23
CA GLY A 154 13.96 4.47 -0.94
C GLY A 154 14.87 4.72 -2.15
N ALA A 155 14.43 4.33 -3.35
CA ALA A 155 15.15 4.56 -4.59
C ALA A 155 15.26 6.05 -4.92
N LEU A 156 14.22 6.86 -4.68
CA LEU A 156 14.26 8.31 -4.87
C LEU A 156 15.27 8.98 -3.94
N VAL A 157 15.32 8.55 -2.67
CA VAL A 157 16.35 9.01 -1.71
C VAL A 157 17.74 8.64 -2.19
N LEU A 158 17.94 7.37 -2.58
CA LEU A 158 19.24 6.89 -3.07
C LEU A 158 19.66 7.62 -4.35
N LEU A 159 18.74 7.87 -5.26
CA LEU A 159 19.01 8.57 -6.51
C LEU A 159 19.38 10.04 -6.26
N GLY A 160 18.75 10.68 -5.27
CA GLY A 160 19.16 11.99 -4.78
C GLY A 160 20.57 11.98 -4.17
N LEU A 161 20.92 10.95 -3.39
CA LEU A 161 22.27 10.76 -2.85
C LEU A 161 23.31 10.52 -3.95
N ILE A 162 22.99 9.72 -4.98
CA ILE A 162 23.83 9.52 -6.16
C ILE A 162 24.10 10.87 -6.85
N GLY A 163 23.10 11.76 -6.90
CA GLY A 163 23.27 13.12 -7.39
C GLY A 163 24.30 13.93 -6.60
N THR A 164 24.27 13.84 -5.26
CA THR A 164 25.29 14.51 -4.43
C THR A 164 26.68 13.96 -4.69
N PHE A 165 26.81 12.63 -4.81
CA PHE A 165 28.08 11.97 -5.11
C PHE A 165 28.62 12.40 -6.48
N TYR A 166 27.75 12.45 -7.50
CA TYR A 166 28.12 12.91 -8.84
C TYR A 166 28.61 14.37 -8.84
N GLY A 167 27.94 15.25 -8.11
CA GLY A 167 28.39 16.64 -8.01
C GLY A 167 29.71 16.80 -7.25
N LEU A 168 29.97 15.97 -6.23
CA LEU A 168 31.29 15.93 -5.58
C LEU A 168 32.39 15.49 -6.53
N LEU A 169 32.13 14.51 -7.41
CA LEU A 169 33.09 14.11 -8.44
C LEU A 169 33.41 15.27 -9.40
N LEU A 170 32.39 16.05 -9.81
CA LEU A 170 32.59 17.26 -10.61
C LEU A 170 33.44 18.30 -9.86
N THR A 171 33.17 18.52 -8.57
CA THR A 171 33.97 19.42 -7.74
C THR A 171 35.43 18.97 -7.66
N ILE A 172 35.68 17.67 -7.44
CA ILE A 172 37.05 17.11 -7.38
C ILE A 172 37.76 17.23 -8.73
N ALA A 173 37.07 16.94 -9.83
CA ALA A 173 37.63 17.10 -11.18
C ALA A 173 38.01 18.56 -11.46
N GLY A 174 37.17 19.52 -11.07
CA GLY A 174 37.47 20.94 -11.20
C GLY A 174 38.66 21.38 -10.35
N VAL A 175 38.78 20.88 -9.11
CA VAL A 175 39.95 21.16 -8.24
C VAL A 175 41.23 20.60 -8.86
N ARG A 176 41.20 19.39 -9.43
CA ARG A 176 42.34 18.82 -10.17
C ARG A 176 42.76 19.74 -11.31
N ASP A 177 41.82 20.27 -12.08
CA ASP A 177 42.11 21.12 -13.24
C ASP A 177 42.67 22.51 -12.83
N VAL A 178 42.29 23.02 -11.65
CA VAL A 178 42.91 24.21 -11.02
C VAL A 178 44.37 23.92 -10.65
N ILE A 179 44.65 22.80 -9.99
CA ILE A 179 46.02 22.41 -9.56
C ILE A 179 46.92 22.17 -10.78
N ALA A 180 46.42 21.50 -11.81
CA ALA A 180 47.16 21.26 -13.04
C ALA A 180 47.54 22.57 -13.75
N GLY A 181 46.63 23.55 -13.80
CA GLY A 181 46.88 24.86 -14.42
C GLY A 181 47.98 25.66 -13.71
N LEU A 182 48.11 25.53 -12.39
CA LEU A 182 49.15 26.20 -11.61
C LEU A 182 50.57 25.69 -11.87
N SER A 183 50.68 24.47 -12.39
CA SER A 183 51.96 23.79 -12.59
C SER A 183 52.66 24.22 -13.88
N THR A 184 51.94 24.86 -14.80
CA THR A 184 52.38 25.07 -16.20
C THR A 184 52.75 26.53 -16.53
N ASP A 185 52.22 27.53 -15.82
CA ASP A 185 52.44 28.95 -16.15
C ASP A 185 53.56 29.61 -15.32
N ARG A 186 54.81 29.44 -15.76
CA ARG A 186 55.98 30.14 -15.17
C ARG A 186 56.29 31.52 -15.78
N ALA A 187 55.42 32.09 -16.63
CA ALA A 187 55.72 33.38 -17.29
C ALA A 187 54.48 34.17 -17.78
N ALA A 188 53.40 34.29 -17.00
CA ALA A 188 52.24 35.08 -17.41
C ALA A 188 51.85 36.17 -16.38
N ASP A 189 51.42 37.30 -16.94
CA ASP A 189 50.90 38.50 -16.29
C ASP A 189 49.97 38.17 -15.12
N THR A 190 50.20 38.78 -13.95
CA THR A 190 49.47 38.47 -12.70
C THR A 190 47.96 38.66 -12.85
N MET A 191 47.52 39.58 -13.72
CA MET A 191 46.08 39.75 -14.02
C MET A 191 45.49 38.63 -14.86
N ALA A 192 46.25 38.05 -15.79
CA ALA A 192 45.80 36.90 -16.57
C ALA A 192 45.67 35.64 -15.70
N LEU A 193 46.58 35.48 -14.72
CA LEU A 193 46.50 34.40 -13.73
C LEU A 193 45.26 34.54 -12.83
N ILE A 194 44.96 35.75 -12.33
CA ILE A 194 43.76 35.95 -11.50
C ILE A 194 42.47 35.70 -12.28
N ALA A 195 42.39 36.15 -13.55
CA ALA A 195 41.24 35.88 -14.40
C ALA A 195 41.05 34.38 -14.67
N SER A 196 42.13 33.65 -14.97
CA SER A 196 42.07 32.21 -15.20
C SER A 196 41.73 31.42 -13.92
N PHE A 197 42.19 31.88 -12.75
CA PHE A 197 41.78 31.33 -11.46
C PHE A 197 40.29 31.51 -11.18
N LYS A 198 39.75 32.71 -11.42
CA LYS A 198 38.32 33.00 -11.25
C LYS A 198 37.46 32.09 -12.12
N GLU A 199 37.84 31.90 -13.39
CA GLU A 199 37.17 31.01 -14.33
C GLU A 199 37.23 29.55 -13.86
N ARG A 200 38.41 29.07 -13.44
CA ARG A 200 38.63 27.67 -13.03
C ARG A 200 37.99 27.32 -11.69
N LEU A 201 37.84 28.28 -10.77
CA LEU A 201 37.12 28.08 -9.51
C LEU A 201 35.60 28.06 -9.69
N ALA A 202 35.06 28.67 -10.75
CA ALA A 202 33.62 28.66 -11.02
C ALA A 202 33.08 27.25 -11.28
N ALA A 203 33.86 26.36 -11.88
CA ALA A 203 33.45 24.98 -12.18
C ALA A 203 33.18 24.13 -10.92
N PRO A 204 34.08 24.05 -9.92
CA PRO A 204 33.80 23.40 -8.63
C PRO A 204 32.58 23.96 -7.88
N LEU A 205 32.37 25.28 -7.95
CA LEU A 205 31.23 25.98 -7.36
C LEU A 205 29.91 25.61 -8.06
N GLY A 206 29.92 25.49 -9.40
CA GLY A 206 28.78 24.99 -10.17
C GLY A 206 28.45 23.52 -9.87
N GLY A 207 29.48 22.68 -9.69
CA GLY A 207 29.37 21.28 -9.26
C GLY A 207 28.50 21.10 -8.01
N MET A 208 28.63 22.01 -7.04
CA MET A 208 27.85 22.01 -5.81
C MET A 208 26.34 22.25 -6.04
N GLY A 209 25.97 23.17 -6.94
CA GLY A 209 24.57 23.42 -7.30
C GLY A 209 23.91 22.20 -7.96
N THR A 210 24.68 21.48 -8.79
CA THR A 210 24.23 20.24 -9.44
C THR A 210 23.90 19.16 -8.40
N SER A 211 24.77 19.02 -7.40
CA SER A 211 24.71 17.99 -6.37
C SER A 211 23.53 18.21 -5.42
N PHE A 212 23.34 19.47 -5.03
CA PHE A 212 22.29 19.89 -4.11
C PHE A 212 20.90 19.77 -4.73
N SER A 213 20.73 20.21 -5.99
CA SER A 213 19.44 20.13 -6.69
C SER A 213 18.92 18.70 -6.82
N ALA A 214 19.78 17.76 -7.20
CA ALA A 214 19.43 16.35 -7.31
C ALA A 214 18.98 15.76 -5.96
N SER A 215 19.66 16.11 -4.88
CA SER A 215 19.28 15.70 -3.51
C SER A 215 17.90 16.24 -3.13
N LEU A 216 17.63 17.52 -3.41
CA LEU A 216 16.34 18.13 -3.15
C LEU A 216 15.22 17.45 -3.94
N PHE A 217 15.40 17.18 -5.24
CA PHE A 217 14.38 16.47 -6.03
C PHE A 217 14.14 15.04 -5.51
N GLY A 218 15.20 14.31 -5.17
CA GLY A 218 15.10 12.96 -4.62
C GLY A 218 14.36 12.92 -3.29
N LEU A 219 14.72 13.81 -2.35
CA LEU A 219 14.11 13.87 -1.03
C LEU A 219 12.66 14.38 -1.09
N MET A 220 12.39 15.44 -1.84
CA MET A 220 11.03 15.99 -1.99
C MET A 220 10.11 14.98 -2.69
N GLY A 221 10.62 14.30 -3.72
CA GLY A 221 9.90 13.22 -4.40
C GLY A 221 9.62 12.05 -3.46
N ALA A 222 10.60 11.63 -2.66
CA ALA A 222 10.45 10.57 -1.66
C ALA A 222 9.41 10.94 -0.58
N LEU A 223 9.42 12.18 -0.08
CA LEU A 223 8.43 12.67 0.88
C LEU A 223 7.02 12.68 0.30
N ALA A 224 6.86 13.19 -0.93
CA ALA A 224 5.58 13.21 -1.61
C ALA A 224 5.04 11.80 -1.87
N LEU A 225 5.90 10.89 -2.35
CA LEU A 225 5.52 9.51 -2.59
C LEU A 225 5.27 8.73 -1.28
N GLY A 226 6.01 9.03 -0.21
CA GLY A 226 5.80 8.47 1.13
C GLY A 226 4.45 8.89 1.74
N PHE A 227 4.02 10.14 1.51
CA PHE A 227 2.66 10.55 1.88
C PHE A 227 1.60 9.74 1.12
N MET A 228 1.79 9.50 -0.18
CA MET A 228 0.87 8.67 -0.97
C MET A 228 0.87 7.21 -0.50
N GLU A 229 2.02 6.66 -0.11
CA GLU A 229 2.14 5.33 0.49
C GLU A 229 1.30 5.24 1.78
N LEU A 230 1.33 6.27 2.63
CA LEU A 230 0.53 6.32 3.84
C LEU A 230 -0.97 6.30 3.54
N GLN A 231 -1.43 7.05 2.52
CA GLN A 231 -2.83 7.01 2.11
C GLN A 231 -3.24 5.63 1.59
N LEU A 232 -2.34 4.95 0.87
CA LEU A 232 -2.56 3.58 0.41
C LEU A 232 -2.63 2.58 1.58
N PHE A 233 -1.74 2.72 2.58
CA PHE A 233 -1.76 1.90 3.80
C PHE A 233 -3.09 2.02 4.54
N HIS A 234 -3.56 3.24 4.78
CA HIS A 234 -4.85 3.46 5.43
C HIS A 234 -6.01 2.87 4.63
N ALA A 235 -6.02 3.05 3.31
CA ALA A 235 -7.07 2.48 2.45
C ALA A 235 -7.09 0.94 2.47
N GLN A 236 -5.92 0.30 2.51
CA GLN A 236 -5.81 -1.16 2.57
C GLN A 236 -6.24 -1.72 3.93
N ASN A 237 -5.82 -1.10 5.04
CA ASN A 237 -6.23 -1.54 6.38
C ASN A 237 -7.74 -1.42 6.58
N ASP A 238 -8.34 -0.31 6.13
CA ASP A 238 -9.78 -0.13 6.18
C ASP A 238 -10.52 -1.20 5.35
N HIS A 239 -9.98 -1.55 4.17
CA HIS A 239 -10.54 -2.60 3.33
C HIS A 239 -10.44 -3.99 3.96
N HIS A 240 -9.27 -4.34 4.52
CA HIS A 240 -9.05 -5.62 5.19
C HIS A 240 -9.99 -5.79 6.38
N ALA A 241 -10.10 -4.78 7.23
CA ALA A 241 -11.03 -4.78 8.36
C ALA A 241 -12.50 -4.92 7.92
N GLN A 242 -12.89 -4.31 6.79
CA GLN A 242 -14.24 -4.46 6.23
C GLN A 242 -14.50 -5.87 5.71
N LEU A 243 -13.54 -6.48 5.00
CA LEU A 243 -13.65 -7.85 4.51
C LEU A 243 -13.74 -8.85 5.67
N GLU A 244 -12.89 -8.69 6.68
CA GLU A 244 -12.94 -9.52 7.89
C GLU A 244 -14.32 -9.42 8.55
N ALA A 245 -14.81 -8.19 8.76
CA ALA A 245 -16.13 -7.97 9.35
C ALA A 245 -17.26 -8.59 8.50
N LEU A 246 -17.22 -8.44 7.17
CA LEU A 246 -18.18 -9.03 6.24
C LEU A 246 -18.16 -10.55 6.31
N VAL A 247 -16.98 -11.16 6.26
CA VAL A 247 -16.79 -12.60 6.27
C VAL A 247 -17.28 -13.19 7.59
N VAL A 248 -16.80 -12.68 8.72
CA VAL A 248 -17.08 -13.23 10.06
C VAL A 248 -18.51 -12.96 10.49
N SER A 249 -19.02 -11.74 10.28
CA SER A 249 -20.34 -11.35 10.81
C SER A 249 -21.50 -11.73 9.90
N ASP A 250 -21.30 -11.71 8.58
CA ASP A 250 -22.40 -11.85 7.63
C ASP A 250 -22.34 -13.17 6.86
N LEU A 251 -21.19 -13.50 6.27
CA LEU A 251 -21.07 -14.63 5.34
C LEU A 251 -21.01 -15.98 6.06
N VAL A 252 -20.24 -16.08 7.15
CA VAL A 252 -20.17 -17.32 7.94
C VAL A 252 -21.55 -17.75 8.44
N PRO A 253 -22.37 -16.90 9.09
CA PRO A 253 -23.71 -17.31 9.52
C PRO A 253 -24.68 -17.59 8.38
N LEU A 254 -24.49 -16.95 7.22
CA LEU A 254 -25.38 -17.12 6.05
C LEU A 254 -25.12 -18.46 5.33
N TRP A 255 -23.85 -18.84 5.19
CA TRP A 255 -23.43 -20.01 4.41
C TRP A 255 -23.13 -21.23 5.25
N GLN A 256 -23.09 -21.10 6.58
CA GLN A 256 -23.08 -22.28 7.44
C GLN A 256 -24.33 -23.11 7.14
N PRO A 257 -24.18 -24.41 6.80
CA PRO A 257 -25.33 -25.26 6.59
C PRO A 257 -26.16 -25.25 7.88
N VAL A 258 -27.43 -24.89 7.77
CA VAL A 258 -28.39 -25.08 8.86
C VAL A 258 -28.42 -26.58 9.12
N VAL A 259 -27.73 -27.02 10.17
CA VAL A 259 -27.95 -28.35 10.72
C VAL A 259 -29.34 -28.28 11.32
N THR A 260 -30.37 -28.55 10.51
CA THR A 260 -31.69 -28.86 11.02
C THR A 260 -31.51 -30.14 11.82
N VAL A 261 -31.35 -29.99 13.14
CA VAL A 261 -31.60 -31.07 14.09
C VAL A 261 -33.09 -31.34 13.98
N THR A 262 -33.51 -32.13 13.01
CA THR A 262 -34.87 -32.61 12.90
C THR A 262 -35.13 -33.42 14.17
N ALA A 263 -36.03 -32.92 15.01
CA ALA A 263 -36.44 -33.52 16.28
C ALA A 263 -37.24 -34.83 16.11
N GLN A 264 -36.99 -35.59 15.04
CA GLN A 264 -37.52 -36.92 14.83
C GLN A 264 -36.33 -37.88 14.68
N THR A 265 -35.90 -38.40 15.85
CA THR A 265 -35.43 -39.78 16.12
C THR A 265 -34.58 -40.44 15.00
N GLU A 266 -33.28 -40.70 15.18
CA GLU A 266 -32.73 -41.68 16.12
C GLU A 266 -31.22 -41.48 16.34
N THR A 267 -30.81 -41.53 17.61
CA THR A 267 -29.43 -41.72 18.08
C THR A 267 -28.42 -40.67 17.59
N ILE A 268 -28.05 -39.73 18.46
CA ILE A 268 -26.70 -39.17 18.38
C ILE A 268 -25.78 -40.39 18.49
N SER A 269 -25.20 -40.81 17.36
CA SER A 269 -24.36 -42.00 17.33
C SER A 269 -23.30 -41.85 18.44
N PRO A 270 -23.04 -42.88 19.27
CA PRO A 270 -22.05 -42.80 20.34
C PRO A 270 -20.68 -42.31 19.84
N ARG A 271 -20.38 -42.54 18.55
CA ARG A 271 -19.21 -42.00 17.86
C ARG A 271 -19.20 -40.47 17.72
N HIS A 272 -20.34 -39.81 17.49
CA HIS A 272 -20.40 -38.34 17.41
C HIS A 272 -20.25 -37.69 18.79
N LEU A 273 -20.83 -38.28 19.84
CA LEU A 273 -20.57 -37.85 21.22
C LEU A 273 -19.12 -38.10 21.62
N ALA A 274 -18.55 -39.26 21.26
CA ALA A 274 -17.14 -39.54 21.50
C ALA A 274 -16.23 -38.57 20.74
N ALA A 275 -16.55 -38.23 19.49
CA ALA A 275 -15.79 -37.27 18.70
C ALA A 275 -15.87 -35.84 19.28
N LEU A 276 -17.05 -35.42 19.76
CA LEU A 276 -17.20 -34.13 20.43
C LEU A 276 -16.47 -34.09 21.77
N LEU A 277 -16.55 -35.15 22.57
CA LEU A 277 -15.82 -35.26 23.83
C LEU A 277 -14.30 -35.27 23.59
N GLN A 278 -13.82 -36.05 22.62
CA GLN A 278 -12.42 -36.07 22.22
C GLN A 278 -11.95 -34.69 21.76
N ALA A 279 -12.73 -34.01 20.92
CA ALA A 279 -12.41 -32.67 20.43
C ALA A 279 -12.41 -31.61 21.56
N THR A 280 -13.27 -31.75 22.56
CA THR A 280 -13.22 -30.89 23.75
C THR A 280 -12.01 -31.18 24.63
N THR A 281 -11.65 -32.46 24.81
CA THR A 281 -10.47 -32.86 25.57
C THR A 281 -9.19 -32.37 24.89
N ASP A 282 -9.04 -32.58 23.58
CA ASP A 282 -7.89 -32.11 22.78
C ASP A 282 -7.76 -30.57 22.79
N ARG A 283 -8.88 -29.85 22.93
CA ARG A 283 -8.88 -28.39 23.09
C ARG A 283 -8.45 -27.96 24.49
N LEU A 284 -8.92 -28.65 25.52
CA LEU A 284 -8.52 -28.38 26.91
C LEU A 284 -7.05 -28.69 27.13
N GLU A 285 -6.54 -29.78 26.56
CA GLU A 285 -5.13 -30.17 26.64
C GLU A 285 -4.23 -29.16 25.92
N ARG A 286 -4.64 -28.67 24.74
CA ARG A 286 -3.95 -27.57 24.06
C ARG A 286 -3.94 -26.28 24.86
N VAL A 287 -5.05 -25.92 25.50
CA VAL A 287 -5.12 -24.73 26.35
C VAL A 287 -4.21 -24.88 27.57
N ALA A 288 -4.23 -26.05 28.23
CA ALA A 288 -3.36 -26.36 29.36
C ALA A 288 -1.87 -26.27 28.98
N ALA A 289 -1.49 -26.85 27.84
CA ALA A 289 -0.13 -26.76 27.32
C ALA A 289 0.29 -25.32 27.00
N THR A 290 -0.61 -24.49 26.48
CA THR A 290 -0.31 -23.06 26.23
C THR A 290 -0.19 -22.25 27.52
N THR A 291 -0.91 -22.61 28.59
CA THR A 291 -0.77 -21.94 29.89
C THR A 291 0.48 -22.35 30.65
N GLU A 292 0.93 -23.60 30.49
CA GLU A 292 2.16 -24.11 31.12
C GLU A 292 3.43 -23.54 30.46
N TYR A 293 3.36 -23.16 29.18
CA TYR A 293 4.46 -22.48 28.47
C TYR A 293 4.57 -20.98 28.80
N LEU A 294 3.54 -20.40 29.44
CA LEU A 294 3.47 -18.98 29.81
C LEU A 294 3.68 -18.74 31.32
N ALA A 295 3.92 -19.79 32.11
CA ALA A 295 4.29 -19.75 33.52
C ALA A 295 5.80 -20.01 33.68
#